data_AF-A0A3S4GN53-F1
#
_entry.id   AF-A0A3S4GN53-F1
#
_cell.length_a   1.000
_cell.length_b   1.000
_cell.length_c   1.000
_cell.angle_alpha   90.00
_cell.angle_beta   90.00
_cell.angle_gamma   90.00
#
_symmetry.space_group_name_H-M   'P 1'
#
loop_
_entity.id
_entity.type
_entity.pdbx_description
1 polymer ?
#
loop_
_entity_poly.entity_id
_entity_poly.type
_entity_poly.pdbx_seq_one_letter_code
_entity_poly.pdbx_strand_id
1 'polypeptide(L)' 'MSRQQYGEKFRQVQAYLHSGDCYQVNLAQRFQASYVGDEWQAFRQLNAVNRAPL' A
#
# COMPACT_ATOMS: atom_id res chain seq x y z
N MET A 1 -3.21 -4.37 -9.02
CA MET A 1 -1.97 -5.00 -9.53
C MET A 1 -2.02 -6.47 -9.16
N SER A 2 -1.64 -7.38 -10.05
CA SER A 2 -1.58 -8.82 -9.73
C SER A 2 -0.33 -9.14 -8.90
N ARG A 3 -0.32 -10.33 -8.27
CA ARG A 3 0.84 -10.83 -7.52
C ARG A 3 2.12 -10.88 -8.38
N GLN A 4 1.98 -11.28 -9.64
CA GLN A 4 3.07 -11.35 -10.59
C GLN A 4 3.63 -9.97 -10.90
N GLN A 5 2.76 -9.01 -11.24
CA GLN A 5 3.15 -7.64 -11.53
C GLN A 5 3.85 -6.97 -10.34
N TYR A 6 3.36 -7.19 -9.10
CA TYR A 6 4.06 -6.71 -7.90
C TYR A 6 5.45 -7.34 -7.79
N GLY A 7 5.56 -8.66 -8.04
CA GLY A 7 6.84 -9.38 -7.98
C GLY A 7 7.87 -8.91 -9.02
N GLU A 8 7.43 -8.57 -10.22
CA GLU A 8 8.29 -7.99 -11.26
C GLU A 8 8.84 -6.62 -10.83
N LYS A 9 7.97 -5.72 -10.36
CA LYS A 9 8.38 -4.41 -9.84
C LYS A 9 9.28 -4.52 -8.60
N PHE A 10 9.03 -5.49 -7.74
CA PHE A 10 9.88 -5.75 -6.58
C PHE A 10 11.30 -6.16 -6.97
N ARG A 11 11.45 -7.05 -7.97
CA ARG A 11 12.79 -7.42 -8.50
C ARG A 11 13.50 -6.24 -9.14
N GLN A 12 12.76 -5.36 -9.82
CA GLN A 12 13.32 -4.12 -10.38
C GLN A 12 13.85 -3.20 -9.27
N VAL A 13 13.10 -3.05 -8.16
CA VAL A 13 13.57 -2.33 -6.97
C VAL A 13 14.87 -2.96 -6.45
N GLN A 14 14.93 -4.28 -6.31
CA GLN A 14 16.16 -4.96 -5.86
C GLN A 14 17.34 -4.69 -6.81
N ALA A 15 17.11 -4.65 -8.12
CA ALA A 15 18.16 -4.32 -9.08
C ALA A 15 18.71 -2.89 -8.87
N TYR A 16 17.84 -1.91 -8.60
CA TYR A 16 18.26 -0.54 -8.26
C TYR A 16 19.06 -0.45 -6.95
N LEU A 17 18.76 -1.32 -5.99
CA LEU A 17 19.56 -1.42 -4.76
C LEU A 17 20.94 -2.02 -5.06
N HIS A 18 21.01 -3.06 -5.89
CA HIS A 18 22.26 -3.73 -6.26
C HIS A 18 23.18 -2.87 -7.14
N SER A 19 22.63 -2.02 -8.00
CA SER A 19 23.40 -1.07 -8.82
C SER A 19 23.90 0.14 -8.02
N GLY A 20 23.40 0.36 -6.81
CA GLY A 20 23.74 1.51 -5.97
C GLY A 20 22.96 2.79 -6.30
N ASP A 21 21.88 2.69 -7.08
CA ASP A 21 21.04 3.85 -7.44
C ASP A 21 20.28 4.39 -6.22
N CYS A 22 19.98 3.51 -5.26
CA CYS A 22 19.35 3.87 -4.00
C CYS A 22 19.64 2.83 -2.90
N TYR A 23 19.31 3.17 -1.65
CA TYR A 23 19.48 2.27 -0.49
C TYR A 23 18.18 1.66 -0.01
N GLN A 24 17.04 2.29 -0.31
CA GLN A 24 15.71 1.78 0.00
C GLN A 24 14.67 2.40 -0.95
N VAL A 25 13.68 1.60 -1.34
CA VAL A 25 12.49 2.08 -2.08
C VAL A 25 11.24 1.55 -1.40
N ASN A 26 10.27 2.43 -1.15
CA ASN A 26 8.95 2.03 -0.67
C ASN A 26 8.02 1.74 -1.86
N LEU A 27 7.84 0.46 -2.20
CA LEU A 27 6.93 0.01 -3.25
C LEU A 27 5.54 -0.30 -2.66
N ALA A 28 4.51 0.43 -3.10
CA ALA A 28 3.13 0.24 -2.67
C ALA A 28 2.21 -0.22 -3.82
N GLN A 29 1.04 -0.77 -3.46
CA GLN A 29 -0.04 -1.06 -4.39
C GLN A 29 -1.36 -0.48 -3.91
N ARG A 30 -2.21 -0.08 -4.85
CA ARG A 30 -3.54 0.45 -4.55
C ARG A 30 -4.59 -0.66 -4.53
N PHE A 31 -5.34 -0.74 -3.44
CA PHE A 31 -6.60 -1.47 -3.35
C PHE A 31 -7.75 -0.52 -3.68
N GLN A 32 -8.81 -1.03 -4.30
CA GLN A 32 -9.99 -0.25 -4.66
C GLN A 32 -11.25 -1.10 -4.57
N ALA A 33 -12.34 -0.49 -4.14
CA ALA A 33 -13.68 -1.07 -4.13
C ALA A 33 -14.71 0.06 -4.30
N SER A 34 -15.85 -0.25 -4.89
CA SER A 34 -17.02 0.63 -4.87
C SER A 34 -17.77 0.45 -3.55
N TYR A 35 -18.40 1.51 -3.07
CA TYR A 35 -19.25 1.49 -1.88
C TYR A 35 -20.43 2.45 -2.06
N VAL A 36 -21.44 2.29 -1.21
CA VAL A 36 -22.57 3.22 -1.06
C VAL A 36 -22.85 3.35 0.43
N GLY A 37 -23.10 4.57 0.91
CA GLY A 37 -23.34 4.85 2.32
C GLY A 37 -22.57 6.08 2.79
N ASP A 38 -22.53 6.28 4.10
CA ASP A 38 -21.88 7.41 4.77
C ASP A 38 -20.47 7.04 5.24
N GLU A 39 -19.47 7.77 4.74
CA GLU A 39 -18.06 7.62 5.05
C GLU A 39 -17.76 7.88 6.53
N TRP A 40 -18.56 8.70 7.22
CA TRP A 40 -18.41 8.93 8.64
C TRP A 40 -18.67 7.68 9.47
N GLN A 41 -19.61 6.82 9.03
CA GLN A 41 -19.85 5.53 9.69
C GLN A 41 -18.64 4.60 9.55
N ALA A 42 -18.05 4.53 8.35
CA ALA A 42 -16.84 3.76 8.11
C ALA A 42 -15.68 4.26 8.98
N PHE A 43 -15.49 5.58 9.04
CA PHE A 43 -14.47 6.19 9.90
C PHE A 43 -14.67 5.85 11.38
N ARG A 44 -15.89 5.99 11.93
CA ARG A 44 -16.14 5.68 13.35
C ARG A 44 -15.81 4.23 13.69
N GLN A 45 -16.16 3.29 12.81
CA GLN A 45 -15.82 1.88 12.99
C GLN A 45 -14.32 1.65 12.93
N LEU A 46 -13.64 2.21 11.92
CA LEU A 46 -12.18 2.12 11.78
C LEU A 46 -11.46 2.72 12.99
N ASN A 47 -11.90 3.88 13.48
CA ASN A 47 -11.29 4.53 14.63
C ASN A 47 -11.48 3.73 15.92
N ALA A 48 -12.68 3.17 16.13
CA ALA A 48 -12.96 2.32 17.30
C ALA A 48 -12.06 1.07 17.34
N VAL A 49 -11.75 0.49 16.17
CA VAL A 49 -10.89 -0.70 16.05
C VAL A 49 -9.40 -0.34 16.12
N ASN A 50 -8.97 0.66 15.35
CA ASN A 50 -7.55 0.97 15.18
C ASN A 50 -6.97 1.78 16.34
N ARG A 51 -7.76 2.71 16.91
CA ARG A 51 -7.35 3.64 17.98
C ARG A 51 -5.98 4.27 17.70
N ALA A 52 -5.75 4.66 16.45
CA ALA A 52 -4.48 5.23 16.04
C ALA A 52 -4.26 6.56 16.78
N PRO A 53 -3.05 6.82 17.32
CA PRO A 53 -2.77 8.02 18.10
C PRO A 53 -2.58 9.30 17.26
N LEU A 54 -2.57 9.18 15.93
CA LEU A 54 -2.30 10.24 14.95
C LEU A 54 -3.38 10.27 13.88
#